data_AF-A0A963VN47-F1
#
_entry.id   AF-A0A963VN47-F1
#
_cell.length_a   1.000
_cell.length_b   1.000
_cell.length_c   1.000
_cell.angle_alpha   90.00
_cell.angle_beta   90.00
_cell.angle_gamma   90.00
#
_symmetry.space_group_name_H-M   'P 1'
#
loop_
_entity.id
_entity.type
_entity.pdbx_description
1 polymer ?
#
loop_
_entity_poly.entity_id
_entity_poly.type
_entity_poly.pdbx_seq_one_letter_code
_entity_poly.pdbx_strand_id
1 'polypeptide(L)'
;MLYQAYQTQSDLLSPLRLLAQGVAATFWLGNTEGSLLRRTAASMEVFSRMRLTHSRPAFGIDSVNLGEQAIAVTEHTVMRLPFGSLLHFRKEDDTLAGQPPVLLVAPLSGHFATLLRETTRTLLQDHDVYITDWHNARDVHLREGGFGLDDYIDHMMRYIRAIGPGTHVVAVCQPCVAALAATALMAEDDDPAQPRSLTLMAGPVDCRVNPTGVNTLATSKPIAWFEKNLISTVPLPHKGYMRRVYPGFVQLGAFMSMNLERHQNAFKDLYRYLVEGELDKADTIRVFYDEYLAVNDLPAEFYLETVEKVFQSYDLARGALQYRGRTV
;
A
#
# COMPACT_ATOMS: atom_id res chain seq x y z
N MET A 1 17.45 16.04 6.19
CA MET A 1 17.79 16.86 5.01
C MET A 1 17.08 16.37 3.74
N LEU A 2 17.17 15.08 3.38
CA LEU A 2 16.58 14.56 2.13
C LEU A 2 15.07 14.79 2.02
N TYR A 3 14.29 14.44 3.06
CA TYR A 3 12.84 14.65 3.06
C TYR A 3 12.48 16.12 2.85
N GLN A 4 13.12 17.03 3.59
CA GLN A 4 12.83 18.45 3.48
C GLN A 4 13.17 19.01 2.09
N ALA A 5 14.30 18.60 1.50
CA ALA A 5 14.64 18.98 0.13
C ALA A 5 13.60 18.47 -0.88
N TYR A 6 13.16 17.22 -0.75
CA TYR A 6 12.08 16.65 -1.55
C TYR A 6 10.75 17.42 -1.39
N GLN A 7 10.36 17.74 -0.15
CA GLN A 7 9.14 18.49 0.14
C GLN A 7 9.20 19.88 -0.51
N THR A 8 10.29 20.63 -0.31
CA THR A 8 10.48 21.94 -0.93
C THR A 8 10.44 21.88 -2.45
N GLN A 9 11.09 20.89 -3.06
CA GLN A 9 11.04 20.71 -4.51
C GLN A 9 9.61 20.40 -5.00
N SER A 10 8.89 19.52 -4.30
CA SER A 10 7.52 19.16 -4.63
C SER A 10 6.58 20.37 -4.57
N ASP A 11 6.71 21.18 -3.52
CA ASP A 11 5.91 22.39 -3.32
C ASP A 11 6.20 23.45 -4.39
N LEU A 12 7.47 23.66 -4.75
CA LEU A 12 7.88 24.58 -5.82
C LEU A 12 7.34 24.17 -7.20
N LEU A 13 7.29 22.86 -7.48
CA LEU A 13 6.80 22.34 -8.75
C LEU A 13 5.27 22.21 -8.81
N SER A 14 4.57 22.29 -7.68
CA SER A 14 3.12 22.08 -7.61
C SER A 14 2.32 23.05 -8.51
N PRO A 15 2.59 24.38 -8.52
CA PRO A 15 1.87 25.31 -9.40
C PRO A 15 2.07 25.00 -10.88
N LEU A 16 3.30 24.66 -11.29
CA LEU A 16 3.62 24.31 -12.67
C LEU A 16 2.88 23.04 -13.11
N ARG A 17 2.77 22.04 -12.24
CA ARG A 17 2.02 20.81 -12.51
C ARG A 17 0.52 21.07 -12.64
N LEU A 18 -0.06 21.92 -11.80
CA LEU A 18 -1.47 22.30 -11.89
C LEU A 18 -1.76 23.05 -13.20
N LEU A 19 -0.87 23.96 -13.61
CA LEU A 19 -0.96 24.62 -14.91
C LEU A 19 -0.90 23.60 -16.06
N ALA A 20 0.02 22.63 -16.00
CA ALA A 20 0.13 21.58 -17.00
C ALA A 20 -1.15 20.72 -17.09
N GLN A 21 -1.78 20.36 -15.96
CA GLN A 21 -3.08 19.67 -15.96
C GLN A 21 -4.16 20.50 -16.63
N GLY A 22 -4.25 21.79 -16.32
CA GLY A 22 -5.21 22.70 -16.94
C GLY A 22 -5.00 22.83 -18.44
N VAL A 23 -3.75 22.99 -18.90
CA VAL A 23 -3.41 23.07 -20.33
C VAL A 23 -3.73 21.76 -21.04
N ALA A 24 -3.37 20.62 -20.46
CA ALA A 24 -3.67 19.31 -21.04
C ALA A 24 -5.17 19.11 -21.24
N ALA A 25 -5.98 19.44 -20.22
CA ALA A 25 -7.44 19.37 -20.31
C ALA A 25 -8.03 20.36 -21.33
N THR A 26 -7.53 21.60 -21.37
CA THR A 26 -8.05 22.65 -22.27
C THR A 26 -7.71 22.39 -23.74
N PHE A 27 -6.53 21.85 -24.01
CA PHE A 27 -6.07 21.56 -25.38
C PHE A 27 -6.45 20.17 -25.88
N TRP A 28 -7.22 19.42 -25.08
CA TRP A 28 -7.79 18.13 -25.47
C TRP A 28 -9.01 18.33 -26.38
N LEU A 29 -8.76 18.68 -27.64
CA LEU A 29 -9.78 18.84 -28.67
C LEU A 29 -9.88 17.57 -29.53
N GLY A 30 -11.10 17.15 -29.86
CA GLY A 30 -11.33 16.04 -30.78
C GLY A 30 -10.77 16.32 -32.19
N ASN A 31 -10.39 15.28 -32.93
CA ASN A 31 -9.83 15.35 -34.29
C ASN A 31 -8.52 16.15 -34.39
N THR A 32 -7.68 16.09 -33.36
CA THR A 32 -6.38 16.78 -33.32
C THR A 32 -5.19 15.81 -33.28
N GLU A 33 -5.42 14.53 -33.51
CA GLU A 33 -4.42 13.46 -33.44
C GLU A 33 -3.21 13.80 -34.33
N GLY A 34 -2.00 13.55 -33.82
CA GLY A 34 -0.74 13.87 -34.50
C GLY A 34 -0.35 15.36 -34.59
N SER A 35 -1.28 16.29 -34.32
CA SER A 35 -1.05 17.74 -34.41
C SER A 35 -0.09 18.30 -33.35
N LEU A 36 0.45 19.50 -33.58
CA LEU A 36 1.26 20.22 -32.58
C LEU A 36 0.49 20.47 -31.28
N LEU A 37 -0.81 20.75 -31.39
CA LEU A 37 -1.68 20.98 -30.23
C LEU A 37 -1.79 19.71 -29.38
N ARG A 38 -2.05 18.57 -30.02
CA ARG A 38 -2.12 17.27 -29.33
C ARG A 38 -0.79 16.86 -28.72
N ARG A 39 0.34 17.07 -29.42
CA ARG A 39 1.69 16.83 -28.86
C ARG A 39 1.97 17.67 -27.62
N THR A 40 1.51 18.93 -27.62
CA THR A 40 1.63 19.82 -26.46
C THR A 40 0.77 19.33 -25.29
N ALA A 41 -0.49 18.99 -25.55
CA ALA A 41 -1.40 18.44 -24.54
C ALA A 41 -0.86 17.13 -23.94
N ALA A 42 -0.39 16.20 -24.78
CA ALA A 42 0.20 14.93 -24.35
C ALA A 42 1.46 15.13 -23.49
N SER A 43 2.33 16.08 -23.86
CA SER A 43 3.53 16.40 -23.08
C SER A 43 3.18 16.96 -21.70
N MET A 44 2.21 17.87 -21.65
CA MET A 44 1.73 18.46 -20.40
C MET A 44 1.06 17.42 -19.50
N GLU A 45 0.32 16.48 -20.10
CA GLU A 45 -0.28 15.39 -19.35
C GLU A 45 0.76 14.47 -18.73
N VAL A 46 1.72 13.97 -19.52
CA VAL A 46 2.81 13.13 -19.01
C VAL A 46 3.56 13.85 -17.88
N PHE A 47 3.92 15.12 -18.08
CA PHE A 47 4.59 15.92 -17.05
C PHE A 47 3.75 16.06 -15.77
N SER A 48 2.44 16.28 -15.91
CA SER A 48 1.56 16.43 -14.76
C SER A 48 1.42 15.15 -13.94
N ARG A 49 1.46 13.99 -14.60
CA ARG A 49 1.37 12.65 -14.00
C ARG A 49 2.69 12.17 -13.41
N MET A 50 3.83 12.74 -13.81
CA MET A 50 5.12 12.54 -13.15
C MET A 50 5.17 13.28 -11.79
N ARG A 51 4.19 12.99 -10.92
CA ARG A 51 4.02 13.53 -9.58
C ARG A 51 3.78 12.39 -8.61
N LEU A 52 4.50 12.43 -7.49
CA LEU A 52 4.20 11.63 -6.33
C LEU A 52 2.99 12.20 -5.58
N THR A 53 2.03 11.35 -5.28
CA THR A 53 0.97 11.65 -4.32
C THR A 53 1.21 10.86 -3.05
N HIS A 54 0.79 11.42 -1.93
CA HIS A 54 0.80 10.72 -0.64
C HIS A 54 -0.62 10.61 -0.07
N SER A 55 -1.60 10.88 -0.93
CA SER A 55 -3.01 10.66 -0.66
C SER A 55 -3.39 9.28 -1.14
N ARG A 56 -4.15 8.56 -0.33
CA ARG A 56 -4.73 7.26 -0.67
C ARG A 56 -5.64 7.41 -1.90
N PRO A 57 -5.43 6.62 -2.98
CA PRO A 57 -6.41 6.50 -4.05
C PRO A 57 -7.75 5.94 -3.51
N ALA A 58 -8.82 6.09 -4.30
CA ALA A 58 -10.08 5.40 -4.00
C ALA A 58 -10.00 3.94 -4.47
N PHE A 59 -10.68 3.01 -3.78
CA PHE A 59 -10.82 1.64 -4.29
C PHE A 59 -11.66 1.61 -5.57
N GLY A 60 -12.69 2.46 -5.72
CA GLY A 60 -13.47 2.53 -6.96
C GLY A 60 -14.15 1.19 -7.31
N ILE A 61 -14.61 0.46 -6.29
CA ILE A 61 -15.38 -0.76 -6.45
C ILE A 61 -16.85 -0.40 -6.19
N ASP A 62 -17.51 0.13 -7.21
CA ASP A 62 -18.92 0.55 -7.11
C ASP A 62 -19.89 -0.64 -7.27
N SER A 63 -19.44 -1.70 -7.93
CA SER A 63 -20.21 -2.94 -8.09
C SER A 63 -19.31 -4.16 -8.32
N VAL A 64 -19.89 -5.35 -8.09
CA VAL A 64 -19.31 -6.65 -8.40
C VAL A 64 -20.35 -7.52 -9.09
N ASN A 65 -19.92 -8.36 -10.04
CA ASN A 65 -20.80 -9.29 -10.74
C ASN A 65 -20.85 -10.62 -10.00
N LEU A 66 -22.06 -11.06 -9.63
CA LEU A 66 -22.34 -12.41 -9.14
C LEU A 66 -23.19 -13.11 -10.20
N GLY A 67 -22.55 -13.98 -10.99
CA GLY A 67 -23.17 -14.52 -12.21
C GLY A 67 -23.48 -13.41 -13.21
N GLU A 68 -24.74 -13.29 -13.62
CA GLU A 68 -25.21 -12.25 -14.55
C GLU A 68 -25.68 -10.97 -13.85
N GLN A 69 -25.76 -10.97 -12.52
CA GLN A 69 -26.28 -9.84 -11.75
C GLN A 69 -25.14 -8.95 -11.26
N ALA A 70 -25.22 -7.65 -11.57
CA ALA A 70 -24.37 -6.64 -10.98
C ALA A 70 -24.95 -6.17 -9.65
N ILE A 71 -24.15 -6.26 -8.58
CA ILE A 71 -24.55 -5.88 -7.22
C ILE A 71 -23.72 -4.68 -6.80
N ALA A 72 -24.39 -3.64 -6.30
CA ALA A 72 -23.72 -2.44 -5.82
C ALA A 72 -22.91 -2.74 -4.55
N VAL A 73 -21.77 -2.06 -4.42
CA VAL A 73 -20.84 -2.23 -3.30
C VAL A 73 -20.55 -0.87 -2.66
N THR A 74 -20.62 -0.81 -1.33
CA THR A 74 -20.31 0.38 -0.54
C THR A 74 -19.12 0.13 0.37
N GLU A 75 -18.13 1.04 0.35
CA GLU A 75 -16.99 1.04 1.27
C GLU A 75 -17.39 1.66 2.62
N HIS A 76 -17.25 0.90 3.70
CA HIS A 76 -17.50 1.35 5.07
C HIS A 76 -16.25 1.19 5.95
N THR A 77 -16.00 2.14 6.85
CA THR A 77 -14.97 1.99 7.88
C THR A 77 -15.57 1.34 9.13
N VAL A 78 -15.16 0.11 9.42
CA VAL A 78 -15.63 -0.67 10.59
C VAL A 78 -14.89 -0.25 11.84
N MET A 79 -13.58 -0.05 11.74
CA MET A 79 -12.73 0.36 12.84
C MET A 79 -11.67 1.33 12.32
N ARG A 80 -11.39 2.36 13.11
CA ARG A 80 -10.32 3.32 12.83
C ARG A 80 -9.35 3.38 13.98
N LEU A 81 -8.10 3.00 13.72
CA LEU A 81 -6.96 3.12 14.62
C LEU A 81 -6.01 4.21 14.09
N PRO A 82 -5.05 4.70 14.90
CA PRO A 82 -4.17 5.79 14.46
C PRO A 82 -3.40 5.47 13.18
N PHE A 83 -2.86 4.24 13.05
CA PHE A 83 -2.01 3.83 11.93
C PHE A 83 -2.73 3.06 10.84
N GLY A 84 -4.00 2.73 11.02
CA GLY A 84 -4.78 2.09 9.97
C GLY A 84 -6.27 2.02 10.27
N SER A 85 -7.03 1.66 9.25
CA SER A 85 -8.46 1.40 9.34
C SER A 85 -8.77 -0.01 8.87
N LEU A 86 -9.84 -0.59 9.40
CA LEU A 86 -10.49 -1.77 8.85
C LEU A 86 -11.62 -1.30 7.96
N LEU A 87 -11.52 -1.57 6.67
CA LEU A 87 -12.57 -1.27 5.70
C LEU A 87 -13.38 -2.54 5.41
N HIS A 88 -14.67 -2.36 5.16
CA HIS A 88 -15.63 -3.39 4.77
C HIS A 88 -16.30 -2.98 3.46
N PHE A 89 -16.33 -3.89 2.50
CA PHE A 89 -16.98 -3.68 1.22
C PHE A 89 -18.34 -4.39 1.23
N ARG A 90 -19.37 -3.67 1.70
CA ARG A 90 -20.71 -4.20 1.83
C ARG A 90 -21.37 -4.31 0.46
N LYS A 91 -21.88 -5.48 0.12
CA LYS A 91 -22.79 -5.68 -1.02
C LYS A 91 -24.19 -5.22 -0.61
N GLU A 92 -24.83 -4.37 -1.42
CA GLU A 92 -26.19 -3.86 -1.19
C GLU A 92 -27.26 -4.88 -1.62
N ASP A 93 -27.16 -6.09 -1.07
CA ASP A 93 -28.13 -7.18 -1.25
C ASP A 93 -28.13 -8.06 0.01
N ASP A 94 -29.15 -7.90 0.85
CA ASP A 94 -29.26 -8.60 2.13
C ASP A 94 -29.47 -10.12 1.96
N THR A 95 -29.83 -10.60 0.76
CA THR A 95 -29.92 -12.05 0.49
C THR A 95 -28.56 -12.73 0.49
N LEU A 96 -27.49 -11.94 0.34
CA LEU A 96 -26.09 -12.40 0.41
C LEU A 96 -25.51 -12.32 1.83
N ALA A 97 -26.31 -11.94 2.82
CA ALA A 97 -25.91 -11.98 4.21
C ALA A 97 -25.52 -13.43 4.61
N GLY A 98 -24.33 -13.59 5.17
CA GLY A 98 -23.81 -14.88 5.62
C GLY A 98 -22.73 -15.50 4.74
N GLN A 99 -22.27 -14.82 3.68
CA GLN A 99 -21.01 -15.19 3.03
C GLN A 99 -19.85 -15.20 4.05
N PRO A 100 -18.87 -16.11 3.91
CA PRO A 100 -17.78 -16.23 4.87
C PRO A 100 -16.96 -14.93 4.91
N PRO A 101 -16.71 -14.36 6.11
CA PRO A 101 -15.90 -13.15 6.21
C PRO A 101 -14.43 -13.45 5.90
N VAL A 102 -13.82 -12.57 5.11
CA VAL A 102 -12.39 -12.63 4.79
C VAL A 102 -11.71 -11.30 5.12
N LEU A 103 -10.64 -11.37 5.91
CA LEU A 103 -9.72 -10.25 6.12
C LEU A 103 -8.55 -10.36 5.14
N LEU A 104 -8.53 -9.47 4.15
CA LEU A 104 -7.37 -9.25 3.30
C LEU A 104 -6.40 -8.28 3.99
N VAL A 105 -5.23 -8.76 4.38
CA VAL A 105 -4.20 -7.93 5.02
C VAL A 105 -3.29 -7.38 3.94
N ALA A 106 -3.46 -6.10 3.63
CA ALA A 106 -2.62 -5.37 2.70
C ALA A 106 -1.23 -5.08 3.30
N PRO A 107 -0.16 -5.07 2.50
CA PRO A 107 1.17 -4.75 2.99
C PRO A 107 1.32 -3.26 3.32
N LEU A 108 2.02 -2.98 4.42
CA LEU A 108 2.50 -1.62 4.74
C LEU A 108 3.92 -1.46 4.17
N SER A 109 4.03 -1.39 2.84
CA SER A 109 5.32 -1.49 2.12
C SER A 109 5.55 -0.37 1.10
N GLY A 110 5.14 0.86 1.43
CA GLY A 110 5.46 2.05 0.63
C GLY A 110 4.32 2.52 -0.27
N HIS A 111 3.21 1.79 -0.29
CA HIS A 111 2.01 2.05 -1.09
C HIS A 111 0.74 1.84 -0.25
N PHE A 112 -0.40 2.26 -0.79
CA PHE A 112 -1.70 2.10 -0.14
C PHE A 112 -2.33 0.72 -0.43
N ALA A 113 -3.31 0.33 0.39
CA ALA A 113 -4.01 -0.95 0.26
C ALA A 113 -4.77 -1.10 -1.07
N THR A 114 -5.00 0.00 -1.77
CA THR A 114 -5.60 0.06 -3.10
C THR A 114 -4.80 -0.69 -4.18
N LEU A 115 -3.54 -1.05 -3.95
CA LEU A 115 -2.82 -2.02 -4.79
C LEU A 115 -3.52 -3.38 -4.85
N LEU A 116 -4.26 -3.75 -3.81
CA LEU A 116 -5.04 -4.99 -3.77
C LEU A 116 -6.47 -4.81 -4.26
N ARG A 117 -6.82 -3.69 -4.91
CA ARG A 117 -8.17 -3.40 -5.44
C ARG A 117 -8.74 -4.56 -6.25
N GLU A 118 -7.96 -5.11 -7.18
CA GLU A 118 -8.44 -6.23 -8.01
C GLU A 118 -8.58 -7.53 -7.20
N THR A 119 -7.70 -7.77 -6.23
CA THR A 119 -7.86 -8.90 -5.29
C THR A 119 -9.13 -8.75 -4.45
N THR A 120 -9.42 -7.55 -3.94
CA THR A 120 -10.67 -7.23 -3.24
C THR A 120 -11.88 -7.49 -4.15
N ARG A 121 -11.84 -7.01 -5.40
CA ARG A 121 -12.91 -7.22 -6.39
C ARG A 121 -13.16 -8.70 -6.67
N THR A 122 -12.10 -9.51 -6.79
CA THR A 122 -12.23 -10.95 -6.97
C THR A 122 -12.83 -11.63 -5.73
N LEU A 123 -12.33 -11.33 -4.53
CA LEU A 123 -12.83 -11.95 -3.29
C LEU A 123 -14.30 -11.61 -3.03
N LEU A 124 -14.76 -10.42 -3.44
CA LEU A 124 -16.12 -9.95 -3.27
C LEU A 124 -17.19 -10.81 -3.96
N GLN A 125 -16.80 -11.63 -4.94
CA GLN A 125 -17.71 -12.54 -5.62
C GLN A 125 -18.23 -13.62 -4.66
N ASP A 126 -17.39 -14.10 -3.75
CA ASP A 126 -17.69 -15.28 -2.92
C ASP A 126 -17.66 -15.00 -1.40
N HIS A 127 -17.15 -13.85 -0.97
CA HIS A 127 -16.88 -13.56 0.45
C HIS A 127 -17.44 -12.23 0.92
N ASP A 128 -17.60 -12.10 2.24
CA ASP A 128 -17.79 -10.81 2.90
C ASP A 128 -16.41 -10.18 3.19
N VAL A 129 -16.04 -9.13 2.44
CA VAL A 129 -14.64 -8.71 2.33
C VAL A 129 -14.29 -7.53 3.22
N TYR A 130 -13.28 -7.73 4.05
CA TYR A 130 -12.63 -6.72 4.86
C TYR A 130 -11.18 -6.54 4.41
N ILE A 131 -10.65 -5.32 4.47
CA ILE A 131 -9.24 -5.06 4.15
C ILE A 131 -8.61 -4.13 5.19
N THR A 132 -7.34 -4.37 5.52
CA THR A 132 -6.54 -3.41 6.29
C THR A 132 -6.10 -2.25 5.39
N ASP A 133 -6.42 -1.03 5.77
CA ASP A 133 -5.98 0.18 5.07
C ASP A 133 -5.07 1.03 5.96
N TRP A 134 -3.78 1.07 5.63
CA TRP A 134 -2.77 1.73 6.45
C TRP A 134 -2.72 3.23 6.19
N HIS A 135 -2.78 4.01 7.26
CA HIS A 135 -2.62 5.46 7.18
C HIS A 135 -1.17 5.83 6.92
N ASN A 136 -0.96 6.93 6.20
CA ASN A 136 0.38 7.44 5.96
C ASN A 136 1.01 7.93 7.27
N ALA A 137 2.15 7.36 7.68
CA ALA A 137 2.75 7.66 8.98
C ALA A 137 3.07 9.16 9.15
N ARG A 138 3.38 9.87 8.07
CA ARG A 138 3.63 11.32 8.12
C ARG A 138 2.42 12.14 8.59
N ASP A 139 1.22 11.58 8.47
CA ASP A 139 -0.05 12.22 8.81
C ASP A 139 -0.59 11.74 10.19
N VAL A 140 0.18 10.90 10.91
CA VAL A 140 -0.16 10.41 12.26
C VAL A 140 0.60 11.20 13.33
N HIS A 141 -0.13 11.87 14.22
CA HIS A 141 0.44 12.68 15.31
C HIS A 141 1.40 11.89 16.22
N LEU A 142 2.42 12.55 16.76
CA LEU A 142 3.40 11.92 17.68
C LEU A 142 2.76 11.43 18.98
N ARG A 143 1.69 12.07 19.44
CA ARG A 143 0.96 11.66 20.66
C ARG A 143 0.36 10.25 20.57
N GLU A 144 0.18 9.74 19.35
CA GLU A 144 -0.34 8.39 19.10
C GLU A 144 0.74 7.30 19.29
N GLY A 145 1.96 7.68 19.67
CA GLY A 145 3.06 6.74 19.96
C GLY A 145 3.81 6.26 18.73
N GLY A 146 4.67 5.25 18.93
CA GLY A 146 5.34 4.51 17.85
C GLY A 146 4.40 3.51 17.19
N PHE A 147 4.88 2.86 16.14
CA PHE A 147 4.20 1.71 15.53
C PHE A 147 5.26 0.73 15.04
N GLY A 148 5.45 -0.35 15.80
CA GLY A 148 6.38 -1.44 15.53
C GLY A 148 5.70 -2.70 15.01
N LEU A 149 6.43 -3.82 15.00
CA LEU A 149 5.88 -5.12 14.59
C LEU A 149 4.80 -5.61 15.57
N ASP A 150 5.00 -5.39 16.87
CA ASP A 150 4.04 -5.77 17.91
C ASP A 150 2.72 -5.00 17.77
N ASP A 151 2.78 -3.70 17.43
CA ASP A 151 1.58 -2.88 17.21
C ASP A 151 0.82 -3.32 15.95
N TYR A 152 1.55 -3.81 14.93
CA TYR A 152 0.94 -4.43 13.75
C TYR A 152 0.20 -5.72 14.11
N ILE A 153 0.85 -6.59 14.91
CA ILE A 153 0.25 -7.82 15.47
C ILE A 153 -1.03 -7.48 16.23
N ASP A 154 -0.99 -6.45 17.09
CA ASP A 154 -2.16 -5.95 17.81
C ASP A 154 -3.27 -5.46 16.89
N HIS A 155 -2.95 -4.69 15.85
CA HIS A 155 -3.95 -4.20 14.91
C HIS A 155 -4.65 -5.36 14.22
N MET A 156 -3.94 -6.40 13.79
CA MET A 156 -4.58 -7.58 13.20
C MET A 156 -5.48 -8.31 14.19
N MET A 157 -5.01 -8.58 15.41
CA MET A 157 -5.87 -9.25 16.41
C MET A 157 -7.13 -8.43 16.70
N ARG A 158 -7.01 -7.10 16.78
CA ARG A 158 -8.17 -6.21 16.97
C ARG A 158 -9.11 -6.22 15.77
N TYR A 159 -8.59 -6.21 14.55
CA TYR A 159 -9.39 -6.28 13.34
C TYR A 159 -10.10 -7.63 13.19
N ILE A 160 -9.41 -8.74 13.45
CA ILE A 160 -10.01 -10.08 13.44
C ILE A 160 -11.14 -10.15 14.47
N ARG A 161 -10.92 -9.67 15.71
CA ARG A 161 -11.96 -9.58 16.74
C ARG A 161 -13.15 -8.69 16.35
N ALA A 162 -12.89 -7.61 15.61
CA ALA A 162 -13.93 -6.70 15.14
C ALA A 162 -14.83 -7.33 14.05
N ILE A 163 -14.26 -8.21 13.22
CA ILE A 163 -15.02 -9.00 12.23
C ILE A 163 -15.78 -10.12 12.95
N GLY A 164 -15.12 -10.79 13.90
CA GLY A 164 -15.71 -11.82 14.75
C GLY A 164 -15.38 -13.26 14.33
N PRO A 165 -16.05 -14.24 14.96
CA PRO A 165 -15.78 -15.67 14.75
C PRO A 165 -15.99 -16.11 13.29
N GLY A 166 -15.19 -17.08 12.85
CA GLY A 166 -15.30 -17.66 11.50
C GLY A 166 -14.55 -16.91 10.40
N THR A 167 -13.82 -15.83 10.75
CA THR A 167 -13.01 -15.05 9.81
C THR A 167 -11.89 -15.88 9.17
N HIS A 168 -11.75 -15.77 7.86
CA HIS A 168 -10.59 -16.24 7.10
C HIS A 168 -9.59 -15.11 6.93
N VAL A 169 -8.30 -15.35 7.13
CA VAL A 169 -7.26 -14.32 6.96
C VAL A 169 -6.43 -14.63 5.72
N VAL A 170 -6.26 -13.64 4.85
CA VAL A 170 -5.37 -13.69 3.67
C VAL A 170 -4.34 -12.58 3.81
N ALA A 171 -3.09 -12.94 4.08
CA ALA A 171 -1.99 -11.98 4.21
C ALA A 171 -1.09 -12.03 2.98
N VAL A 172 -0.81 -10.87 2.38
CA VAL A 172 -0.05 -10.76 1.14
C VAL A 172 1.29 -10.07 1.38
N CYS A 173 2.38 -10.77 1.09
CA CYS A 173 3.75 -10.28 1.18
C CYS A 173 4.19 -9.96 2.62
N GLN A 174 4.60 -8.71 2.89
CA GLN A 174 5.13 -8.23 4.16
C GLN A 174 4.33 -8.65 5.42
N PRO A 175 2.98 -8.59 5.47
CA PRO A 175 2.17 -8.95 6.63
C PRO A 175 2.23 -10.42 7.05
N CYS A 176 2.77 -11.34 6.26
CA CYS A 176 2.66 -12.77 6.55
C CYS A 176 3.23 -13.18 7.92
N VAL A 177 4.36 -12.60 8.34
CA VAL A 177 4.94 -12.85 9.68
C VAL A 177 3.96 -12.44 10.77
N ALA A 178 3.44 -11.23 10.64
CA ALA A 178 2.60 -10.63 11.64
C ALA A 178 1.24 -11.38 11.70
N ALA A 179 0.66 -11.74 10.55
CA ALA A 179 -0.59 -12.48 10.48
C ALA A 179 -0.46 -13.89 11.07
N LEU A 180 0.68 -14.56 10.84
CA LEU A 180 0.97 -15.84 11.48
C LEU A 180 1.10 -15.69 12.99
N ALA A 181 1.80 -14.66 13.46
CA ALA A 181 1.95 -14.39 14.89
C ALA A 181 0.60 -14.09 15.58
N ALA A 182 -0.21 -13.20 15.00
CA ALA A 182 -1.55 -12.92 15.52
C ALA A 182 -2.43 -14.17 15.57
N THR A 183 -2.41 -15.00 14.53
CA THR A 183 -3.19 -16.24 14.50
C THR A 183 -2.71 -17.23 15.58
N ALA A 184 -1.39 -17.39 15.76
CA ALA A 184 -0.82 -18.26 16.79
C ALA A 184 -1.19 -17.81 18.21
N LEU A 185 -1.06 -16.50 18.49
CA LEU A 185 -1.41 -15.91 19.78
C LEU A 185 -2.90 -16.06 20.09
N MET A 186 -3.77 -15.77 19.12
CA MET A 186 -5.22 -15.94 19.28
C MET A 186 -5.61 -17.41 19.50
N ALA A 187 -4.91 -18.35 18.85
CA ALA A 187 -5.15 -19.77 19.06
C ALA A 187 -4.68 -20.26 20.43
N GLU A 188 -3.52 -19.81 20.90
CA GLU A 188 -3.01 -20.16 22.23
C GLU A 188 -3.92 -19.59 23.35
N ASP A 189 -4.52 -18.41 23.12
CA ASP A 189 -5.42 -17.77 24.07
C ASP A 189 -6.87 -18.31 24.05
N ASP A 190 -7.16 -19.31 23.20
CA ASP A 190 -8.52 -19.81 22.93
C ASP A 190 -9.50 -18.66 22.59
N ASP A 191 -9.02 -17.71 21.80
CA ASP A 191 -9.80 -16.53 21.42
C ASP A 191 -11.00 -16.95 20.56
N PRO A 192 -12.25 -16.58 20.92
CA PRO A 192 -13.43 -16.98 20.15
C PRO A 192 -13.43 -16.43 18.72
N ALA A 193 -12.66 -15.38 18.44
CA ALA A 193 -12.47 -14.83 17.10
C ALA A 193 -11.24 -15.40 16.38
N GLN A 194 -10.59 -16.46 16.89
CA GLN A 194 -9.48 -17.13 16.22
C GLN A 194 -9.82 -17.36 14.72
N PRO A 195 -8.91 -17.00 13.78
CA PRO A 195 -9.15 -17.23 12.37
C PRO A 195 -9.45 -18.68 12.05
N ARG A 196 -10.48 -18.91 11.23
CA ARG A 196 -10.85 -20.26 10.75
C ARG A 196 -9.82 -20.82 9.77
N SER A 197 -9.16 -19.95 9.01
CA SER A 197 -7.98 -20.30 8.23
C SER A 197 -7.04 -19.10 8.08
N LEU A 198 -5.78 -19.40 7.79
CA LEU A 198 -4.74 -18.43 7.47
C LEU A 198 -4.10 -18.80 6.13
N THR A 199 -4.15 -17.87 5.18
CA THR A 199 -3.49 -17.97 3.88
C THR A 199 -2.35 -16.96 3.82
N LEU A 200 -1.13 -17.45 3.59
CA LEU A 200 0.08 -16.62 3.45
C LEU A 200 0.50 -16.60 1.98
N MET A 201 0.45 -15.44 1.34
CA MET A 201 0.75 -15.28 -0.08
C MET A 201 2.03 -14.50 -0.28
N ALA A 202 3.06 -15.15 -0.85
CA ALA A 202 4.32 -14.50 -1.25
C ALA A 202 5.02 -13.68 -0.14
N GLY A 203 4.87 -14.09 1.12
CA GLY A 203 5.45 -13.41 2.27
C GLY A 203 6.65 -14.12 2.89
N PRO A 204 7.51 -13.38 3.60
CA PRO A 204 8.70 -13.92 4.23
C PRO A 204 8.31 -14.72 5.49
N VAL A 205 8.46 -16.05 5.46
CA VAL A 205 8.35 -16.90 6.67
C VAL A 205 9.74 -17.29 7.15
N ASP A 206 10.50 -18.00 6.30
CA ASP A 206 11.92 -18.26 6.52
C ASP A 206 12.75 -17.67 5.37
N CYS A 207 13.33 -16.49 5.63
CA CYS A 207 14.13 -15.76 4.67
C CYS A 207 15.50 -16.39 4.35
N ARG A 208 15.86 -17.50 5.01
CA ARG A 208 17.08 -18.27 4.71
C ARG A 208 16.89 -19.24 3.54
N VAL A 209 15.63 -19.64 3.28
CA VAL A 209 15.28 -20.56 2.20
C VAL A 209 14.95 -19.76 0.94
N ASN A 210 15.61 -20.07 -0.17
CA ASN A 210 15.43 -19.41 -1.48
C ASN A 210 15.51 -17.86 -1.43
N PRO A 211 16.66 -17.29 -0.99
CA PRO A 211 16.80 -15.85 -0.83
C PRO A 211 16.65 -15.10 -2.15
N THR A 212 16.01 -13.93 -2.09
CA THR A 212 15.83 -13.03 -3.23
C THR A 212 16.79 -11.84 -3.15
N GLY A 213 16.70 -10.92 -4.12
CA GLY A 213 17.43 -9.65 -4.06
C GLY A 213 17.10 -8.80 -2.82
N VAL A 214 15.86 -8.90 -2.31
CA VAL A 214 15.45 -8.22 -1.07
C VAL A 214 16.23 -8.77 0.13
N ASN A 215 16.38 -10.09 0.21
CA ASN A 215 17.15 -10.76 1.28
C ASN A 215 18.63 -10.35 1.23
N THR A 216 19.19 -10.27 0.02
CA THR A 216 20.58 -9.84 -0.18
C THR A 216 20.78 -8.41 0.31
N LEU A 217 19.86 -7.48 -0.04
CA LEU A 217 19.93 -6.11 0.45
C LEU A 217 19.84 -6.08 1.98
N ALA A 218 18.82 -6.73 2.55
CA ALA A 218 18.56 -6.74 3.98
C ALA A 218 19.73 -7.28 4.82
N THR A 219 20.45 -8.28 4.32
CA THR A 219 21.59 -8.91 5.02
C THR A 219 22.94 -8.25 4.72
N SER A 220 23.04 -7.40 3.70
CA SER A 220 24.31 -6.79 3.27
C SER A 220 24.82 -5.66 4.18
N LYS A 221 23.97 -5.13 5.07
CA LYS A 221 24.28 -3.96 5.92
C LYS A 221 23.78 -4.21 7.35
N PRO A 222 24.47 -3.67 8.38
CA PRO A 222 23.96 -3.69 9.74
C PRO A 222 22.71 -2.79 9.88
N ILE A 223 21.85 -3.08 10.86
CA ILE A 223 20.60 -2.31 11.08
C ILE A 223 20.82 -0.79 11.21
N ALA A 224 21.89 -0.38 11.89
CA ALA A 224 22.27 1.03 12.04
C ALA A 224 22.55 1.75 10.70
N TRP A 225 22.94 1.01 9.66
CA TRP A 225 23.10 1.58 8.32
C TRP A 225 21.73 1.93 7.72
N PHE A 226 20.74 1.04 7.84
CA PHE A 226 19.38 1.30 7.36
C PHE A 226 18.76 2.49 8.09
N GLU A 227 18.92 2.52 9.42
CA GLU A 227 18.48 3.64 10.25
C GLU A 227 19.09 4.97 9.78
N LYS A 228 20.41 5.02 9.57
CA LYS A 228 21.10 6.25 9.17
C LYS A 228 20.76 6.73 7.76
N ASN A 229 20.57 5.81 6.81
CA ASN A 229 20.48 6.15 5.38
C ASN A 229 19.06 6.20 4.84
N LEU A 230 18.13 5.45 5.43
CA LEU A 230 16.76 5.33 4.91
C LEU A 230 15.72 6.01 5.78
N ILE A 231 15.99 6.19 7.07
CA ILE A 231 15.05 6.87 7.96
C ILE A 231 15.22 8.38 7.87
N SER A 232 14.10 9.08 7.81
CA SER A 232 14.03 10.53 7.85
C SER A 232 12.97 11.00 8.83
N THR A 233 13.06 12.27 9.19
CA THR A 233 12.08 12.93 10.04
C THR A 233 11.08 13.68 9.19
N VAL A 234 9.79 13.51 9.50
CA VAL A 234 8.68 14.20 8.83
C VAL A 234 8.80 15.71 9.07
N PRO A 235 8.83 16.55 8.00
CA PRO A 235 8.92 18.00 8.12
C PRO A 235 7.54 18.64 8.38
N LEU A 236 7.53 19.92 8.74
CA LEU A 236 6.32 20.73 8.69
C LEU A 236 5.79 20.79 7.24
N PRO A 237 4.48 20.95 7.02
CA PRO A 237 3.39 21.17 8.00
C PRO A 237 2.63 19.90 8.41
N HIS A 238 3.16 18.70 8.13
CA HIS A 238 2.43 17.44 8.32
C HIS A 238 2.15 17.16 9.81
N LYS A 239 1.04 16.47 10.10
CA LYS A 239 0.59 16.18 11.49
C LYS A 239 1.60 15.36 12.28
N GLY A 240 2.31 14.48 11.60
CA GLY A 240 3.40 13.67 12.14
C GLY A 240 4.74 14.41 12.20
N TYR A 241 4.78 15.74 12.18
CA TYR A 241 6.03 16.52 12.30
C TYR A 241 6.92 15.98 13.42
N MET A 242 8.20 15.71 13.10
CA MET A 242 9.19 15.06 13.96
C MET A 242 9.11 13.53 14.08
N ARG A 243 8.09 12.87 13.50
CA ARG A 243 8.03 11.41 13.43
C ARG A 243 9.13 10.87 12.53
N ARG A 244 9.73 9.76 12.95
CA ARG A 244 10.71 9.03 12.16
C ARG A 244 9.98 8.08 11.22
N VAL A 245 10.30 8.16 9.93
CA VAL A 245 9.67 7.35 8.90
C VAL A 245 10.70 6.86 7.89
N TYR A 246 10.43 5.71 7.26
CA TYR A 246 11.05 5.38 5.98
C TYR A 246 10.18 5.98 4.87
N PRO A 247 10.62 7.07 4.20
CA PRO A 247 9.74 7.80 3.31
C PRO A 247 9.37 7.00 2.06
N GLY A 248 8.11 7.06 1.66
CA GLY A 248 7.58 6.34 0.51
C GLY A 248 8.25 6.75 -0.81
N PHE A 249 8.70 8.01 -0.94
CA PHE A 249 9.44 8.46 -2.13
C PHE A 249 10.84 7.84 -2.22
N VAL A 250 11.48 7.52 -1.09
CA VAL A 250 12.78 6.83 -1.07
C VAL A 250 12.58 5.36 -1.48
N GLN A 251 11.53 4.73 -0.94
CA GLN A 251 11.11 3.37 -1.31
C GLN A 251 10.82 3.26 -2.81
N LEU A 252 9.99 4.16 -3.33
CA LEU A 252 9.66 4.18 -4.75
C LEU A 252 10.91 4.42 -5.60
N GLY A 253 11.78 5.34 -5.21
CA GLY A 253 13.05 5.59 -5.91
C GLY A 253 13.89 4.31 -6.04
N ALA A 254 13.97 3.51 -4.97
CA ALA A 254 14.64 2.22 -5.01
C ALA A 254 13.96 1.26 -6.01
N PHE A 255 12.63 1.09 -5.95
CA PHE A 255 11.91 0.20 -6.86
C PHE A 255 12.00 0.63 -8.33
N MET A 256 11.86 1.92 -8.61
CA MET A 256 12.00 2.46 -9.97
C MET A 256 13.41 2.26 -10.50
N SER A 257 14.45 2.41 -9.66
CA SER A 257 15.84 2.23 -10.08
C SER A 257 16.16 0.78 -10.51
N MET A 258 15.46 -0.21 -9.92
CA MET A 258 15.63 -1.61 -10.28
C MET A 258 15.14 -1.94 -11.70
N ASN A 259 14.22 -1.14 -12.26
CA ASN A 259 13.63 -1.37 -13.59
C ASN A 259 13.51 -0.05 -14.39
N LEU A 260 14.53 0.80 -14.34
CA LEU A 260 14.47 2.17 -14.85
C LEU A 260 14.07 2.25 -16.34
N GLU A 261 14.64 1.38 -17.18
CA GLU A 261 14.36 1.34 -18.62
C GLU A 261 12.88 1.04 -18.90
N ARG A 262 12.28 0.08 -18.18
CA ARG A 262 10.87 -0.27 -18.31
C ARG A 262 9.99 0.92 -17.99
N HIS A 263 10.31 1.67 -16.93
CA HIS A 263 9.54 2.85 -16.55
C HIS A 263 9.64 3.98 -17.58
N GLN A 264 10.85 4.24 -18.09
CA GLN A 264 11.07 5.23 -19.15
C GLN A 264 10.30 4.89 -20.43
N ASN A 265 10.31 3.62 -20.83
CA ASN A 265 9.58 3.16 -22.01
C ASN A 265 8.08 3.30 -21.83
N ALA A 266 7.53 2.96 -20.65
CA ALA A 266 6.12 3.17 -20.37
C ALA A 266 5.68 4.64 -20.48
N PHE A 267 6.49 5.61 -20.04
CA PHE A 267 6.19 7.03 -20.22
C PHE A 267 6.30 7.50 -21.68
N LYS A 268 7.23 6.94 -22.46
CA LYS A 268 7.31 7.19 -23.91
C LYS A 268 6.10 6.61 -24.64
N ASP A 269 5.68 5.40 -24.25
CA ASP A 269 4.49 4.75 -24.81
C ASP A 269 3.23 5.52 -24.46
N LEU A 270 3.09 6.00 -23.22
CA LEU A 270 2.00 6.88 -22.82
C LEU A 270 1.93 8.12 -23.73
N TYR A 271 3.05 8.82 -23.92
CA TYR A 271 3.09 9.98 -24.83
C TYR A 271 2.65 9.61 -26.25
N ARG A 272 3.18 8.51 -26.80
CA ARG A 272 2.85 8.04 -28.15
C ARG A 272 1.34 7.76 -28.28
N TYR A 273 0.78 6.98 -27.35
CA TYR A 273 -0.64 6.62 -27.35
C TYR A 273 -1.56 7.86 -27.24
N LEU A 274 -1.18 8.85 -26.43
CA LEU A 274 -1.91 10.12 -26.34
C LEU A 274 -1.87 10.91 -27.65
N VAL A 275 -0.72 10.92 -28.35
CA VAL A 275 -0.57 11.61 -29.63
C VAL A 275 -1.36 10.94 -30.76
N GLU A 276 -1.37 9.60 -30.77
CA GLU A 276 -2.05 8.77 -31.77
C GLU A 276 -3.56 8.62 -31.50
N GLY A 277 -4.04 9.02 -30.32
CA GLY A 277 -5.44 8.89 -29.92
C GLY A 277 -5.82 7.48 -29.43
N GLU A 278 -4.85 6.63 -29.10
CA GLU A 278 -5.05 5.28 -28.58
C GLU A 278 -5.36 5.30 -27.07
N LEU A 279 -6.54 5.83 -26.70
CA LEU A 279 -6.85 6.17 -25.31
C LEU A 279 -6.94 4.96 -24.38
N ASP A 280 -7.47 3.82 -24.84
CA ASP A 280 -7.56 2.62 -24.01
C ASP A 280 -6.18 2.10 -23.56
N LYS A 281 -5.18 2.19 -24.44
CA LYS A 281 -3.80 1.81 -24.12
C LYS A 281 -3.14 2.85 -23.20
N ALA A 282 -3.40 4.14 -23.43
CA ALA A 282 -2.93 5.20 -22.56
C ALA A 282 -3.52 5.06 -21.14
N ASP A 283 -4.81 4.74 -21.02
CA ASP A 283 -5.51 4.59 -19.74
C ASP A 283 -4.96 3.44 -18.91
N THR A 284 -4.56 2.34 -19.54
CA THR A 284 -3.86 1.25 -18.84
C THR A 284 -2.58 1.76 -18.15
N ILE A 285 -1.78 2.59 -18.82
CA ILE A 285 -0.55 3.16 -18.25
C ILE A 285 -0.88 4.22 -17.19
N ARG A 286 -1.90 5.06 -17.44
CA ARG A 286 -2.36 6.11 -16.51
C ARG A 286 -2.78 5.49 -15.18
N VAL A 287 -3.68 4.51 -15.19
CA VAL A 287 -4.19 3.84 -13.99
C VAL A 287 -3.05 3.18 -13.21
N PHE A 288 -2.11 2.52 -13.90
CA PHE A 288 -0.94 1.93 -13.25
C PHE A 288 -0.11 2.97 -12.50
N TYR A 289 0.24 4.10 -13.14
CA TYR A 289 1.10 5.10 -12.50
C TYR A 289 0.37 5.98 -11.47
N ASP A 290 -0.94 6.18 -11.60
CA ASP A 290 -1.73 6.86 -10.57
C ASP A 290 -1.68 6.08 -9.24
N GLU A 291 -1.68 4.75 -9.31
CA GLU A 291 -1.51 3.86 -8.15
C GLU A 291 -0.03 3.75 -7.73
N TYR A 292 0.87 3.52 -8.69
CA TYR A 292 2.29 3.26 -8.42
C TYR A 292 3.03 4.47 -7.83
N LEU A 293 2.60 5.70 -8.16
CA LEU A 293 3.14 6.95 -7.62
C LEU A 293 2.40 7.42 -6.36
N ALA A 294 1.42 6.68 -5.86
CA ALA A 294 0.76 6.92 -4.58
C ALA A 294 1.55 6.25 -3.45
N VAL A 295 2.40 7.03 -2.79
CA VAL A 295 3.36 6.52 -1.80
C VAL A 295 2.91 6.74 -0.37
N ASN A 296 3.22 5.77 0.48
CA ASN A 296 2.89 5.76 1.91
C ASN A 296 4.18 5.71 2.73
N ASP A 297 4.35 6.63 3.69
CA ASP A 297 5.51 6.62 4.57
C ASP A 297 5.32 5.59 5.69
N LEU A 298 6.35 4.78 5.92
CA LEU A 298 6.32 3.71 6.92
C LEU A 298 6.84 4.25 8.26
N PRO A 299 6.26 3.87 9.40
CA PRO A 299 6.88 4.09 10.70
C PRO A 299 8.30 3.47 10.74
N ALA A 300 9.26 4.21 11.27
CA ALA A 300 10.65 3.76 11.29
C ALA A 300 10.84 2.50 12.13
N GLU A 301 10.14 2.41 13.26
CA GLU A 301 10.16 1.28 14.18
C GLU A 301 9.75 0.00 13.45
N PHE A 302 8.57 0.00 12.82
CA PHE A 302 8.09 -1.12 12.03
C PHE A 302 9.04 -1.56 10.92
N TYR A 303 9.58 -0.62 10.14
CA TYR A 303 10.52 -0.94 9.07
C TYR A 303 11.80 -1.58 9.61
N LEU A 304 12.42 -0.96 10.62
CA LEU A 304 13.69 -1.44 11.17
C LEU A 304 13.51 -2.79 11.87
N GLU A 305 12.46 -2.95 12.68
CA GLU A 305 12.13 -4.22 13.32
C GLU A 305 11.84 -5.31 12.29
N THR A 306 11.17 -4.99 11.18
CA THR A 306 10.94 -5.97 10.11
C THR A 306 12.25 -6.42 9.49
N VAL A 307 13.14 -5.49 9.13
CA VAL A 307 14.47 -5.83 8.58
C VAL A 307 15.26 -6.69 9.55
N GLU A 308 15.36 -6.26 10.80
CA GLU A 308 16.11 -6.95 11.85
C GLU A 308 15.51 -8.33 12.15
N LYS A 309 14.26 -8.36 12.65
CA LYS A 309 13.62 -9.57 13.17
C LYS A 309 13.29 -10.58 12.07
N VAL A 310 12.85 -10.14 10.90
CA VAL A 310 12.39 -11.05 9.83
C VAL A 310 13.52 -11.46 8.89
N PHE A 311 14.38 -10.51 8.49
CA PHE A 311 15.36 -10.74 7.43
C PHE A 311 16.80 -10.95 7.92
N GLN A 312 17.14 -10.53 9.14
CA GLN A 312 18.51 -10.68 9.67
C GLN A 312 18.60 -11.73 10.78
N SER A 313 17.81 -11.63 11.84
CA SER A 313 17.82 -12.58 12.95
C SER A 313 16.91 -13.79 12.73
N TYR A 314 15.91 -13.66 11.84
CA TYR A 314 14.96 -14.70 11.44
C TYR A 314 14.12 -15.22 12.60
N ASP A 315 13.66 -14.30 13.46
CA ASP A 315 13.08 -14.63 14.77
C ASP A 315 11.91 -15.61 14.66
N LEU A 316 10.98 -15.39 13.72
CA LEU A 316 9.85 -16.30 13.51
C LEU A 316 10.34 -17.70 13.09
N ALA A 317 11.20 -17.78 12.08
CA ALA A 317 11.72 -19.07 11.57
C ALA A 317 12.62 -19.81 12.56
N ARG A 318 13.06 -19.13 13.63
CA ARG A 318 13.87 -19.70 14.71
C ARG A 318 13.07 -19.96 15.99
N GLY A 319 11.77 -19.66 16.02
CA GLY A 319 10.95 -19.77 17.24
C GLY A 319 11.38 -18.80 18.35
N ALA A 320 11.91 -17.64 17.96
CA ALA A 320 12.40 -16.60 18.86
C ALA A 320 11.62 -15.29 18.74
N LEU A 321 10.60 -15.23 17.88
CA LEU A 321 9.76 -14.05 17.74
C LEU A 321 9.05 -13.75 19.06
N GLN A 322 9.22 -12.53 19.54
CA GLN A 322 8.57 -12.03 20.74
C GLN A 322 7.49 -11.04 20.34
N TYR A 323 6.34 -11.14 21.00
CA TYR A 323 5.26 -10.16 20.98
C TYR A 323 4.99 -9.72 22.41
N ARG A 324 5.23 -8.45 22.73
CA ARG A 324 5.07 -7.86 24.08
C ARG A 324 5.71 -8.70 25.21
N GLY A 325 6.85 -9.34 24.91
CA GLY A 325 7.61 -10.19 25.84
C GLY A 325 7.12 -11.64 25.95
N ARG A 326 6.11 -12.04 25.16
CA ARG A 326 5.66 -13.42 25.02
C ARG A 326 6.18 -14.02 23.71
N THR A 327 6.74 -15.22 23.79
CA THR A 327 7.19 -15.96 22.61
C THR A 327 5.97 -16.38 21.79
N VAL A 328 6.05 -16.12 20.49
CA VAL A 328 5.09 -16.58 19.47
C VAL A 328 5.46 -17.98 18.99
#